data_AF-A0A396ZYB0-F1
#
_entry.id   AF-A0A396ZYB0-F1
#
_cell.length_a   1.000
_cell.length_b   1.000
_cell.length_c   1.000
_cell.angle_alpha   90.00
_cell.angle_beta   90.00
_cell.angle_gamma   90.00
#
_symmetry.space_group_name_H-M   'P 1'
#
loop_
_entity.id
_entity.type
_entity.pdbx_description
1 polymer ?
#
loop_
_entity_poly.entity_id
_entity_poly.type
_entity_poly.pdbx_seq_one_letter_code
_entity_poly.pdbx_strand_id
1 'polypeptide(L)'
;ELKKLQEDAVREKNELKKKAQVEMKALLASQSKTEEERDRLAAQLQEKAQQKEQLEKKKHEMLAQLEEYEHKVIVGGQLMDKAAKQELELRDAQQKVDEQKRQEMQLARELAEREDSNMVLEEQFSSLQEEVDVKTKKLKKLWAKHKAASTEIEDLRAEFQTEKEDMLETIRELTRQLKIKQVLLQHFVPLDDAYAIEKRSKWDPDADEWTLEHLETRPTSLRPKRPVARRGVRRAETDFARRNRQLDRGNPRWKGDNVIVLELEMPERRTKDYESGMMGFWLDRIASNEDDVEIIVLDENLQGSNDDKDSGASGPTMACDTDDKDDKEVEAWRLTSHFGR
;
A
#
# COMPACT_ATOMS: atom_id res chain seq x y z
N GLU A 1 -24.46 -109.37 32.25
CA GLU A 1 -24.72 -108.85 30.89
C GLU A 1 -25.30 -107.42 30.86
N LEU A 2 -26.09 -107.00 31.87
CA LEU A 2 -26.64 -105.63 31.96
C LEU A 2 -25.63 -104.45 32.02
N LYS A 3 -24.45 -104.61 32.65
CA LYS A 3 -23.46 -103.51 32.78
C LYS A 3 -22.73 -103.18 31.48
N LYS A 4 -22.49 -104.17 30.61
CA LYS A 4 -21.86 -103.96 29.29
C LYS A 4 -22.80 -103.21 28.35
N LEU A 5 -24.08 -103.59 28.34
CA LEU A 5 -25.13 -102.88 27.58
C LEU A 5 -25.33 -101.43 28.03
N GLN A 6 -25.20 -101.11 29.33
CA GLN A 6 -25.27 -99.73 29.81
C GLN A 6 -24.03 -98.89 29.42
N GLU A 7 -22.83 -99.47 29.46
CA GLU A 7 -21.62 -98.77 29.00
C GLU A 7 -21.63 -98.54 27.49
N ASP A 8 -22.07 -99.52 26.70
CA ASP A 8 -22.19 -99.40 25.24
C ASP A 8 -23.26 -98.36 24.87
N ALA A 9 -24.42 -98.34 25.56
CA ALA A 9 -25.45 -97.31 25.36
C ALA A 9 -24.97 -95.89 25.74
N VAL A 10 -24.14 -95.75 26.78
CA VAL A 10 -23.54 -94.46 27.17
C VAL A 10 -22.46 -94.02 26.18
N ARG A 11 -21.66 -94.95 25.63
CA ARG A 11 -20.69 -94.68 24.57
C ARG A 11 -21.40 -94.24 23.29
N GLU A 12 -22.41 -94.97 22.84
CA GLU A 12 -23.22 -94.59 21.67
C GLU A 12 -23.91 -93.24 21.88
N LYS A 13 -24.49 -92.98 23.06
CA LYS A 13 -25.09 -91.67 23.39
C LYS A 13 -24.06 -90.53 23.37
N ASN A 14 -22.85 -90.77 23.86
CA ASN A 14 -21.78 -89.76 23.86
C ASN A 14 -21.19 -89.55 22.47
N GLU A 15 -21.09 -90.60 21.65
CA GLU A 15 -20.70 -90.50 20.25
C GLU A 15 -21.74 -89.76 19.43
N LEU A 16 -23.04 -90.03 19.64
CA LEU A 16 -24.13 -89.28 19.03
C LEU A 16 -24.12 -87.81 19.45
N LYS A 17 -23.86 -87.50 20.73
CA LYS A 17 -23.71 -86.11 21.20
C LYS A 17 -22.49 -85.42 20.58
N LYS A 18 -21.36 -86.11 20.44
CA LYS A 18 -20.17 -85.57 19.77
C LYS A 18 -20.41 -85.33 18.29
N LYS A 19 -21.05 -86.27 17.59
CA LYS A 19 -21.47 -86.12 16.19
C LYS A 19 -22.42 -84.92 16.02
N ALA A 20 -23.45 -84.81 16.86
CA ALA A 20 -24.37 -83.68 16.87
C ALA A 20 -23.68 -82.34 17.19
N GLN A 21 -22.71 -82.31 18.10
CA GLN A 21 -21.92 -81.09 18.39
C GLN A 21 -21.01 -80.70 17.24
N VAL A 22 -20.43 -81.66 16.52
CA VAL A 22 -19.63 -81.42 15.31
C VAL A 22 -20.52 -80.92 14.18
N GLU A 23 -21.68 -81.53 13.97
CA GLU A 23 -22.68 -81.08 12.98
C GLU A 23 -23.20 -79.68 13.31
N MET A 24 -23.54 -79.38 14.56
CA MET A 24 -23.97 -78.05 14.99
C MET A 24 -22.89 -76.99 14.79
N LYS A 25 -21.62 -77.31 15.10
CA LYS A 25 -20.48 -76.42 14.86
C LYS A 25 -20.21 -76.23 13.36
N ALA A 26 -20.38 -77.27 12.56
CA ALA A 26 -20.24 -77.20 11.11
C ALA A 26 -21.35 -76.33 10.49
N LEU A 27 -22.59 -76.45 10.97
CA LEU A 27 -23.72 -75.61 10.55
C LEU A 27 -23.51 -74.15 10.95
N LEU A 28 -23.12 -73.87 12.19
CA LEU A 28 -22.79 -72.51 12.64
C LEU A 28 -21.63 -71.91 11.83
N ALA A 29 -20.60 -72.70 11.52
CA ALA A 29 -19.50 -72.24 10.67
C ALA A 29 -19.93 -72.02 9.21
N SER A 30 -20.92 -72.78 8.71
CA SER A 30 -21.48 -72.55 7.37
C SER A 30 -22.37 -71.29 7.34
N GLN A 31 -23.16 -71.06 8.39
CA GLN A 31 -23.97 -69.85 8.56
C GLN A 31 -23.08 -68.61 8.72
N SER A 32 -22.05 -68.67 9.56
CA SER A 32 -21.12 -67.55 9.75
C SER A 32 -20.37 -67.21 8.47
N LYS A 33 -19.96 -68.20 7.67
CA LYS A 33 -19.37 -67.96 6.33
C LYS A 33 -20.35 -67.27 5.39
N THR A 34 -21.63 -67.67 5.39
CA THR A 34 -22.65 -67.01 4.55
C THR A 34 -23.02 -65.61 5.04
N GLU A 35 -22.96 -65.34 6.34
CA GLU A 35 -23.16 -64.01 6.92
C GLU A 35 -21.98 -63.09 6.58
N GLU A 36 -20.74 -63.56 6.71
CA GLU A 36 -19.55 -62.81 6.32
C GLU A 36 -19.55 -62.46 4.82
N GLU A 37 -20.00 -63.36 3.94
CA GLU A 37 -20.15 -63.08 2.51
C GLU A 37 -21.23 -62.04 2.23
N ARG A 38 -22.37 -62.09 2.95
CA ARG A 38 -23.43 -61.08 2.84
C ARG A 38 -22.96 -59.72 3.33
N ASP A 39 -22.24 -59.66 4.44
CA ASP A 39 -21.70 -58.41 5.00
C ASP A 39 -20.64 -57.80 4.08
N ARG A 40 -19.78 -58.64 3.46
CA ARG A 40 -18.83 -58.17 2.44
C ARG A 40 -19.53 -57.61 1.21
N LEU A 41 -20.58 -58.27 0.72
CA LEU A 41 -21.37 -57.77 -0.42
C LEU A 41 -22.14 -56.49 -0.07
N ALA A 42 -22.68 -56.39 1.14
CA ALA A 42 -23.33 -55.18 1.64
C ALA A 42 -22.34 -54.01 1.76
N ALA A 43 -21.14 -54.26 2.27
CA ALA A 43 -20.07 -53.26 2.33
C ALA A 43 -19.64 -52.78 0.94
N GLN A 44 -19.47 -53.70 -0.03
CA GLN A 44 -19.16 -53.33 -1.42
C GLN A 44 -20.27 -52.53 -2.10
N LEU A 45 -21.54 -52.84 -1.81
CA LEU A 45 -22.68 -52.07 -2.31
C LEU A 45 -22.73 -50.67 -1.69
N GLN A 46 -22.47 -50.55 -0.39
CA GLN A 46 -22.38 -49.26 0.29
C GLN A 46 -21.22 -48.41 -0.23
N GLU A 47 -20.04 -48.99 -0.44
CA GLU A 47 -18.89 -48.29 -1.01
C GLU A 47 -19.20 -47.77 -2.41
N LYS A 48 -19.81 -48.61 -3.27
CA LYS A 48 -20.26 -48.19 -4.61
C LYS A 48 -21.34 -47.10 -4.55
N ALA A 49 -22.24 -47.15 -3.58
CA ALA A 49 -23.26 -46.10 -3.39
C ALA A 49 -22.61 -44.77 -2.98
N GLN A 50 -21.67 -44.79 -2.04
CA GLN A 50 -20.92 -43.60 -1.62
C GLN A 50 -20.08 -43.02 -2.77
N GLN A 51 -19.44 -43.88 -3.58
CA GLN A 51 -18.70 -43.43 -4.76
C GLN A 51 -19.63 -42.75 -5.79
N LYS A 52 -20.82 -43.30 -6.04
CA LYS A 52 -21.81 -42.67 -6.92
C LYS A 52 -22.27 -41.32 -6.38
N GLU A 53 -22.58 -41.23 -5.10
CA GLU A 53 -22.99 -39.96 -4.47
C GLU A 53 -21.89 -38.89 -4.56
N GLN A 54 -20.62 -39.27 -4.34
CA GLN A 54 -19.49 -38.36 -4.52
C GLN A 54 -19.32 -37.89 -5.97
N LEU A 55 -19.55 -38.77 -6.95
CA LEU A 55 -19.52 -38.42 -8.36
C LEU A 55 -20.67 -37.50 -8.75
N GLU A 56 -21.87 -37.73 -8.22
CA GLU A 56 -23.03 -36.86 -8.42
C GLU A 56 -22.79 -35.47 -7.83
N LYS A 57 -22.23 -35.38 -6.62
CA LYS A 57 -21.83 -34.10 -6.01
C LYS A 57 -20.83 -33.35 -6.88
N LYS A 58 -19.75 -34.01 -7.31
CA LYS A 58 -18.75 -33.41 -8.22
C LYS A 58 -19.37 -32.98 -9.54
N LYS A 59 -20.31 -33.76 -10.10
CA LYS A 59 -21.03 -33.39 -11.32
C LYS A 59 -21.87 -32.13 -11.10
N HIS A 60 -22.61 -32.04 -9.98
CA HIS A 60 -23.38 -30.85 -9.64
C HIS A 60 -22.48 -29.62 -9.42
N GLU A 61 -21.35 -29.78 -8.74
CA GLU A 61 -20.36 -28.70 -8.55
C GLU A 61 -19.80 -28.22 -9.89
N MET A 62 -19.42 -29.12 -10.79
CA MET A 62 -18.93 -28.76 -12.12
C MET A 62 -20.01 -28.07 -12.97
N LEU A 63 -21.27 -28.51 -12.89
CA LEU A 63 -22.37 -27.86 -13.61
C LEU A 63 -22.65 -26.47 -13.07
N ALA A 64 -22.66 -26.28 -11.75
CA ALA A 64 -22.83 -24.96 -11.14
C ALA A 64 -21.70 -24.00 -11.52
N GLN A 65 -20.45 -24.49 -11.57
CA GLN A 65 -19.32 -23.70 -12.05
C GLN A 65 -19.48 -23.32 -13.53
N LEU A 66 -19.95 -24.24 -14.37
CA LEU A 66 -20.18 -23.99 -15.78
C LEU A 66 -21.27 -22.92 -15.99
N GLU A 67 -22.39 -23.03 -15.27
CA GLU A 67 -23.47 -22.02 -15.29
C GLU A 67 -22.98 -20.65 -14.82
N GLU A 68 -22.12 -20.60 -13.80
CA GLU A 68 -21.51 -19.35 -13.34
C GLU A 68 -20.60 -18.73 -14.40
N TYR A 69 -19.80 -19.55 -15.10
CA TYR A 69 -18.97 -19.07 -16.21
C TYR A 69 -19.80 -18.62 -17.40
N GLU A 70 -20.86 -19.34 -17.77
CA GLU A 70 -21.79 -18.94 -18.84
C GLU A 70 -22.44 -17.60 -18.52
N HIS A 71 -22.93 -17.42 -17.29
CA HIS A 71 -23.49 -16.14 -16.86
C HIS A 71 -22.44 -15.01 -16.91
N LYS A 72 -21.22 -15.24 -16.43
CA LYS A 72 -20.12 -14.26 -16.50
C LYS A 72 -19.76 -13.89 -17.94
N VAL A 73 -19.73 -14.85 -18.87
CA VAL A 73 -19.45 -14.60 -20.28
C VAL A 73 -20.57 -13.83 -20.96
N ILE A 74 -21.84 -14.14 -20.66
CA ILE A 74 -22.99 -13.41 -21.21
C ILE A 74 -23.02 -11.97 -20.69
N VAL A 75 -22.81 -11.77 -19.39
CA VAL A 75 -22.72 -10.43 -18.79
C VAL A 75 -21.51 -9.67 -19.36
N GLY A 76 -20.37 -10.34 -19.54
CA GLY A 76 -19.20 -9.77 -20.19
C GLY A 76 -19.47 -9.32 -21.63
N GLY A 77 -20.17 -10.13 -22.44
CA GLY A 77 -20.57 -9.79 -23.80
C GLY A 77 -21.50 -8.58 -23.85
N GLN A 78 -22.50 -8.52 -22.96
CA GLN A 78 -23.40 -7.37 -22.86
C GLN A 78 -22.68 -6.08 -22.43
N LEU A 79 -21.67 -6.18 -21.57
CA LEU A 79 -20.84 -5.04 -21.17
C LEU A 79 -19.98 -4.55 -22.33
N MET A 80 -19.39 -5.46 -23.11
CA MET A 80 -18.62 -5.11 -24.32
C MET A 80 -19.51 -4.44 -25.37
N ASP A 81 -20.71 -4.97 -25.61
CA ASP A 81 -21.65 -4.37 -26.57
C ASP A 81 -22.14 -2.99 -26.12
N LYS A 82 -22.36 -2.79 -24.81
CA LYS A 82 -22.71 -1.48 -24.24
C LYS A 82 -21.54 -0.50 -24.34
N ALA A 83 -20.32 -0.94 -24.04
CA ALA A 83 -19.12 -0.13 -24.15
C ALA A 83 -18.86 0.29 -25.61
N ALA A 84 -19.01 -0.63 -26.57
CA ALA A 84 -18.86 -0.32 -28.00
C ALA A 84 -19.91 0.68 -28.50
N LYS A 85 -21.16 0.58 -28.03
CA LYS A 85 -22.20 1.57 -28.34
C LYS A 85 -21.89 2.94 -27.75
N GLN A 86 -21.45 3.00 -26.50
CA GLN A 86 -21.04 4.24 -25.85
C GLN A 86 -19.84 4.87 -26.55
N GLU A 87 -18.86 4.08 -26.98
CA GLU A 87 -17.70 4.57 -27.74
C GLU A 87 -18.12 5.16 -29.09
N LEU A 88 -19.03 4.49 -29.81
CA LEU A 88 -19.58 4.99 -31.07
C LEU A 88 -20.34 6.31 -30.85
N GLU A 89 -21.22 6.36 -29.84
CA GLU A 89 -21.98 7.56 -29.49
C GLU A 89 -21.06 8.73 -29.11
N LEU A 90 -20.01 8.48 -28.33
CA LEU A 90 -19.01 9.48 -27.98
C LEU A 90 -18.25 9.96 -29.21
N ARG A 91 -17.88 9.07 -30.13
CA ARG A 91 -17.19 9.42 -31.37
C ARG A 91 -18.08 10.29 -32.27
N ASP A 92 -19.35 9.93 -32.44
CA ASP A 92 -20.31 10.71 -33.21
C ASP A 92 -20.57 12.08 -32.56
N ALA A 93 -20.65 12.15 -31.23
CA ALA A 93 -20.77 13.41 -30.50
C ALA A 93 -19.54 14.29 -30.70
N GLN A 94 -18.34 13.72 -30.63
CA GLN A 94 -17.09 14.43 -30.86
C GLN A 94 -17.02 14.99 -32.29
N GLN A 95 -17.39 14.19 -33.29
CA GLN A 95 -17.43 14.64 -34.68
C GLN A 95 -18.40 15.80 -34.88
N LYS A 96 -19.60 15.74 -34.29
CA LYS A 96 -20.58 16.85 -34.35
C LYS A 96 -20.05 18.12 -33.68
N VAL A 97 -19.37 17.99 -32.53
CA VAL A 97 -18.75 19.13 -31.84
C VAL A 97 -17.65 19.75 -32.71
N ASP A 98 -16.81 18.92 -33.34
CA ASP A 98 -15.75 19.40 -34.22
C ASP A 98 -16.30 20.09 -35.48
N GLU A 99 -17.38 19.56 -36.05
CA GLU A 99 -18.10 20.19 -37.16
C GLU A 99 -18.72 21.54 -36.76
N GLN A 100 -19.37 21.61 -35.60
CA GLN A 100 -19.92 22.85 -35.05
C GLN A 100 -18.82 23.89 -34.85
N LYS A 101 -17.70 23.51 -34.21
CA LYS A 101 -16.53 24.40 -34.02
C LYS A 101 -15.96 24.90 -35.35
N ARG A 102 -15.90 24.05 -36.37
CA ARG A 102 -15.45 24.46 -37.72
C ARG A 102 -16.41 25.45 -38.35
N GLN A 103 -17.71 25.22 -38.25
CA GLN A 103 -18.73 26.14 -38.77
C GLN A 103 -18.70 27.48 -38.03
N GLU A 104 -18.60 27.46 -36.71
CA GLU A 104 -18.46 28.67 -35.88
C GLU A 104 -17.22 29.46 -36.24
N MET A 105 -16.07 28.79 -36.42
CA MET A 105 -14.82 29.42 -36.83
C MET A 105 -14.93 30.05 -38.24
N GLN A 106 -15.59 29.37 -39.18
CA GLN A 106 -15.82 29.89 -40.53
C GLN A 106 -16.73 31.12 -40.51
N LEU A 107 -17.83 31.07 -39.75
CA LEU A 107 -18.74 32.19 -39.58
C LEU A 107 -18.06 33.38 -38.90
N ALA A 108 -17.26 33.14 -37.85
CA ALA A 108 -16.50 34.18 -37.17
C ALA A 108 -15.50 34.86 -38.11
N ARG A 109 -14.83 34.07 -38.97
CA ARG A 109 -13.93 34.61 -39.99
C ARG A 109 -14.67 35.43 -41.05
N GLU A 110 -15.79 34.93 -41.56
CA GLU A 110 -16.60 35.67 -42.54
C GLU A 110 -17.14 36.97 -41.93
N LEU A 111 -17.54 36.96 -40.67
CA LEU A 111 -17.96 38.15 -39.95
C LEU A 111 -16.82 39.17 -39.83
N ALA A 112 -15.62 38.73 -39.46
CA ALA A 112 -14.44 39.60 -39.39
C ALA A 112 -14.07 40.20 -40.77
N GLU A 113 -14.07 39.39 -41.83
CA GLU A 113 -13.80 39.86 -43.20
C GLU A 113 -14.88 40.85 -43.67
N ARG A 114 -16.16 40.61 -43.31
CA ARG A 114 -17.24 41.56 -43.59
C ARG A 114 -17.06 42.86 -42.82
N GLU A 115 -16.72 42.82 -41.53
CA GLU A 115 -16.48 44.01 -40.72
C GLU A 115 -15.32 44.85 -41.28
N ASP A 116 -14.23 44.22 -41.71
CA ASP A 116 -13.10 44.90 -42.34
C ASP A 116 -13.49 45.50 -43.70
N SER A 117 -14.23 44.76 -44.53
CA SER A 117 -14.71 45.29 -45.82
C SER A 117 -15.70 46.44 -45.67
N ASN A 118 -16.57 46.39 -44.66
CA ASN A 118 -17.53 47.45 -44.36
C ASN A 118 -16.79 48.70 -43.86
N MET A 119 -15.74 48.52 -43.06
CA MET A 119 -14.86 49.61 -42.64
C MET A 119 -14.19 50.31 -43.83
N VAL A 120 -13.83 49.59 -44.88
CA VAL A 120 -13.26 50.16 -46.13
C VAL A 120 -14.33 50.83 -46.99
N LEU A 121 -15.53 50.25 -47.11
CA LEU A 121 -16.62 50.81 -47.94
C LEU A 121 -17.19 52.12 -47.36
N GLU A 122 -17.17 52.29 -46.03
CA GLU A 122 -17.53 53.53 -45.33
C GLU A 122 -16.67 54.76 -45.73
N GLU A 123 -15.69 54.64 -46.62
CA GLU A 123 -14.79 55.73 -47.05
C GLU A 123 -15.40 56.71 -48.07
N GLN A 124 -16.62 56.47 -48.56
CA GLN A 124 -17.36 57.44 -49.37
C GLN A 124 -18.27 58.31 -48.48
N PHE A 125 -17.75 59.46 -48.04
CA PHE A 125 -18.47 60.39 -47.17
C PHE A 125 -19.29 61.40 -47.98
N SER A 126 -20.51 61.71 -47.53
CA SER A 126 -21.39 62.69 -48.17
C SER A 126 -21.16 64.13 -47.67
N SER A 127 -20.50 64.29 -46.51
CA SER A 127 -20.18 65.56 -45.87
C SER A 127 -18.87 65.50 -45.06
N LEU A 128 -18.14 66.62 -44.97
CA LEU A 128 -16.89 66.74 -44.20
C LEU A 128 -17.09 66.46 -42.70
N GLN A 129 -18.25 66.80 -42.14
CA GLN A 129 -18.55 66.54 -40.72
C GLN A 129 -18.75 65.04 -40.45
N GLU A 130 -19.41 64.33 -41.38
CA GLU A 130 -19.59 62.87 -41.29
C GLU A 130 -18.24 62.15 -41.42
N GLU A 131 -17.34 62.65 -42.26
CA GLU A 131 -15.98 62.13 -42.40
C GLU A 131 -15.19 62.22 -41.08
N VAL A 132 -15.29 63.36 -40.37
CA VAL A 132 -14.65 63.52 -39.06
C VAL A 132 -15.24 62.55 -38.04
N ASP A 133 -16.56 62.40 -37.99
CA ASP A 133 -17.23 61.49 -37.05
C ASP A 133 -16.90 60.02 -37.33
N VAL A 134 -16.81 59.59 -38.59
CA VAL A 134 -16.41 58.23 -38.94
C VAL A 134 -14.92 58.00 -38.66
N LYS A 135 -14.05 58.96 -39.00
CA LYS A 135 -12.61 58.86 -38.68
C LYS A 135 -12.35 58.80 -37.18
N THR A 136 -13.08 59.56 -36.36
CA THR A 136 -12.96 59.47 -34.89
C THR A 136 -13.46 58.14 -34.35
N LYS A 137 -14.54 57.56 -34.91
CA LYS A 137 -15.00 56.21 -34.58
C LYS A 137 -13.97 55.14 -34.97
N LYS A 138 -13.40 55.22 -36.18
CA LYS A 138 -12.31 54.33 -36.65
C LYS A 138 -11.09 54.44 -35.73
N LEU A 139 -10.70 55.65 -35.35
CA LEU A 139 -9.59 55.87 -34.42
C LEU A 139 -9.88 55.25 -33.04
N LYS A 140 -11.08 55.42 -32.49
CA LYS A 140 -11.48 54.77 -31.23
C LYS A 140 -11.44 53.25 -31.34
N LYS A 141 -11.92 52.66 -32.43
CA LYS A 141 -11.86 51.22 -32.69
C LYS A 141 -10.40 50.73 -32.77
N LEU A 142 -9.54 51.42 -33.52
CA LEU A 142 -8.12 51.08 -33.63
C LEU A 142 -7.38 51.24 -32.31
N TRP A 143 -7.69 52.29 -31.54
CA TRP A 143 -7.12 52.50 -30.22
C TRP A 143 -7.56 51.41 -29.23
N ALA A 144 -8.81 50.98 -29.27
CA ALA A 144 -9.29 49.85 -28.49
C ALA A 144 -8.57 48.54 -28.88
N LYS A 145 -8.43 48.26 -30.19
CA LYS A 145 -7.65 47.10 -30.67
C LYS A 145 -6.19 47.16 -30.21
N HIS A 146 -5.54 48.32 -30.32
CA HIS A 146 -4.17 48.54 -29.85
C HIS A 146 -4.06 48.33 -28.33
N LYS A 147 -5.01 48.87 -27.56
CA LYS A 147 -5.02 48.70 -26.10
C LYS A 147 -5.23 47.24 -25.70
N ALA A 148 -6.15 46.53 -26.36
CA ALA A 148 -6.36 45.11 -26.15
C ALA A 148 -5.09 44.29 -26.48
N ALA A 149 -4.44 44.56 -27.61
CA ALA A 149 -3.17 43.91 -27.96
C ALA A 149 -2.03 44.27 -26.97
N SER A 150 -2.01 45.51 -26.45
CA SER A 150 -1.02 45.91 -25.44
C SER A 150 -1.23 45.19 -24.12
N THR A 151 -2.48 45.06 -23.66
CA THR A 151 -2.80 44.29 -22.45
C THR A 151 -2.50 42.81 -22.64
N GLU A 152 -2.80 42.24 -23.81
CA GLU A 152 -2.47 40.84 -24.13
C GLU A 152 -0.94 40.61 -24.08
N ILE A 153 -0.14 41.55 -24.58
CA ILE A 153 1.33 41.47 -24.45
C ILE A 153 1.78 41.54 -22.98
N GLU A 154 1.14 42.38 -22.16
CA GLU A 154 1.44 42.48 -20.73
C GLU A 154 1.07 41.20 -19.98
N ASP A 155 -0.11 40.62 -20.27
CA ASP A 155 -0.60 39.37 -19.72
C ASP A 155 0.35 38.22 -20.09
N LEU A 156 0.70 38.09 -21.37
CA LEU A 156 1.67 37.09 -21.84
C LEU A 156 3.03 37.25 -21.13
N ARG A 157 3.52 38.48 -20.98
CA ARG A 157 4.79 38.72 -20.27
C ARG A 157 4.71 38.31 -18.80
N ALA A 158 3.57 38.53 -18.14
CA ALA A 158 3.36 38.09 -16.77
C ALA A 158 3.35 36.56 -16.68
N GLU A 159 2.64 35.89 -17.59
CA GLU A 159 2.60 34.42 -17.69
C GLU A 159 4.00 33.83 -17.93
N PHE A 160 4.74 34.37 -18.90
CA PHE A 160 6.13 33.95 -19.16
C PHE A 160 7.03 34.15 -17.94
N GLN A 161 6.82 35.22 -17.17
CA GLN A 161 7.61 35.47 -15.98
C GLN A 161 7.26 34.48 -14.86
N THR A 162 5.99 34.15 -14.67
CA THR A 162 5.56 33.12 -13.70
C THR A 162 6.08 31.74 -14.09
N GLU A 163 5.97 31.34 -15.36
CA GLU A 163 6.52 30.05 -15.84
C GLU A 163 8.03 29.97 -15.66
N LYS A 164 8.74 31.09 -15.90
CA LYS A 164 10.17 31.17 -15.65
C LYS A 164 10.49 31.04 -14.17
N GLU A 165 9.71 31.65 -13.29
CA GLU A 165 9.87 31.52 -11.84
C GLU A 165 9.64 30.08 -11.38
N ASP A 166 8.60 29.42 -11.88
CA ASP A 166 8.31 28.00 -11.61
C ASP A 166 9.47 27.10 -12.09
N MET A 167 9.95 27.29 -13.32
CA MET A 167 11.12 26.58 -13.83
C MET A 167 12.36 26.81 -12.96
N LEU A 168 12.60 28.05 -12.52
CA LEU A 168 13.71 28.35 -11.62
C LEU A 168 13.53 27.71 -10.24
N GLU A 169 12.31 27.62 -9.73
CA GLU A 169 12.00 26.91 -8.49
C GLU A 169 12.26 25.42 -8.61
N THR A 170 11.81 24.78 -9.70
CA THR A 170 12.12 23.35 -9.94
C THR A 170 13.63 23.10 -10.02
N ILE A 171 14.39 23.98 -10.69
CA ILE A 171 15.86 23.88 -10.74
C ILE A 171 16.47 24.01 -9.33
N ARG A 172 16.01 24.98 -8.53
CA ARG A 172 16.48 25.16 -7.15
C ARG A 172 16.18 23.92 -6.30
N GLU A 173 14.98 23.36 -6.43
CA GLU A 173 14.56 22.17 -5.69
C GLU A 173 15.38 20.94 -6.09
N LEU A 174 15.51 20.66 -7.38
CA LEU A 174 16.33 19.56 -7.89
C LEU A 174 17.80 19.73 -7.46
N THR A 175 18.33 20.95 -7.49
CA THR A 175 19.68 21.26 -7.01
C THR A 175 19.82 20.98 -5.52
N ARG A 176 18.82 21.35 -4.70
CA ARG A 176 18.79 21.07 -3.26
C ARG A 176 18.78 19.57 -3.00
N GLN A 177 17.92 18.81 -3.69
CA GLN A 177 17.85 17.36 -3.57
C GLN A 177 19.15 16.68 -3.99
N LEU A 178 19.76 17.11 -5.09
CA LEU A 178 21.05 16.62 -5.56
C LEU A 178 22.13 16.85 -4.50
N LYS A 179 22.24 18.08 -3.98
CA LYS A 179 23.21 18.42 -2.92
C LYS A 179 23.04 17.55 -1.68
N ILE A 180 21.81 17.33 -1.22
CA ILE A 180 21.53 16.45 -0.07
C ILE A 180 21.99 15.02 -0.38
N LYS A 181 21.61 14.46 -1.54
CA LYS A 181 22.03 13.12 -1.95
C LYS A 181 23.55 13.00 -2.06
N GLN A 182 24.23 14.01 -2.59
CA GLN A 182 25.68 14.05 -2.70
C GLN A 182 26.35 14.05 -1.31
N VAL A 183 25.86 14.86 -0.37
CA VAL A 183 26.35 14.90 1.01
C VAL A 183 26.12 13.55 1.70
N LEU A 184 24.96 12.92 1.50
CA LEU A 184 24.69 11.59 2.02
C LEU A 184 25.66 10.54 1.46
N LEU A 185 25.90 10.56 0.14
CA LEU A 185 26.87 9.66 -0.48
C LEU A 185 28.28 9.87 0.08
N GLN A 186 28.72 11.12 0.22
CA GLN A 186 30.05 11.45 0.75
C GLN A 186 30.27 11.00 2.20
N HIS A 187 29.24 11.06 3.05
CA HIS A 187 29.39 10.71 4.46
C HIS A 187 29.07 9.26 4.79
N PHE A 188 28.14 8.62 4.06
CA PHE A 188 27.64 7.29 4.41
C PHE A 188 28.07 6.16 3.48
N VAL A 189 28.60 6.46 2.29
CA VAL A 189 29.02 5.45 1.31
C VAL A 189 30.53 5.48 1.13
N PRO A 190 31.25 4.36 1.34
CA PRO A 190 32.66 4.26 1.00
C PRO A 190 32.91 4.57 -0.48
N LEU A 191 33.97 5.33 -0.78
CA LEU A 191 34.29 5.77 -2.15
C LEU A 191 34.45 4.59 -3.13
N ASP A 192 35.01 3.48 -2.66
CA ASP A 192 35.20 2.26 -3.47
C ASP A 192 33.86 1.66 -3.91
N ASP A 193 32.86 1.63 -3.02
CA ASP A 193 31.52 1.11 -3.33
C ASP A 193 30.78 2.05 -4.29
N ALA A 194 30.91 3.38 -4.09
CA ALA A 194 30.32 4.37 -4.97
C ALA A 194 30.87 4.26 -6.40
N TYR A 195 32.19 4.17 -6.56
CA TYR A 195 32.84 3.97 -7.87
C TYR A 195 32.43 2.64 -8.52
N ALA A 196 32.30 1.60 -7.72
CA ALA A 196 31.85 0.30 -8.21
C ALA A 196 30.41 0.35 -8.72
N ILE A 197 29.51 1.11 -8.07
CA ILE A 197 28.13 1.33 -8.51
C ILE A 197 28.10 2.16 -9.79
N GLU A 198 28.85 3.27 -9.86
CA GLU A 198 28.93 4.15 -11.03
C GLU A 198 29.35 3.38 -12.28
N LYS A 199 30.42 2.57 -12.18
CA LYS A 199 30.90 1.72 -13.29
C LYS A 199 29.88 0.71 -13.81
N ARG A 200 28.94 0.28 -12.95
CA ARG A 200 27.89 -0.69 -13.30
C ARG A 200 26.59 -0.04 -13.72
N SER A 201 26.45 1.27 -13.52
CA SER A 201 25.26 2.03 -13.90
C SER A 201 25.27 2.33 -15.40
N LYS A 202 24.14 2.10 -16.06
CA LYS A 202 23.94 2.41 -17.48
C LYS A 202 22.69 3.28 -17.61
N TRP A 203 22.85 4.44 -18.22
CA TRP A 203 21.73 5.32 -18.54
C TRP A 203 20.97 4.77 -19.75
N ASP A 204 19.66 4.60 -19.61
CA ASP A 204 18.76 4.27 -20.71
C ASP A 204 17.99 5.53 -21.15
N PRO A 205 18.30 6.11 -22.33
CA PRO A 205 17.66 7.33 -22.80
C PRO A 205 16.21 7.11 -23.26
N ASP A 206 15.79 5.87 -23.57
CA ASP A 206 14.42 5.60 -24.03
C ASP A 206 13.45 5.53 -22.84
N ALA A 207 13.94 5.09 -21.68
CA ALA A 207 13.18 5.01 -20.43
C ALA A 207 13.42 6.21 -19.49
N ASP A 208 14.40 7.07 -19.76
CA ASP A 208 14.87 8.14 -18.86
C ASP A 208 15.23 7.62 -17.45
N GLU A 209 15.79 6.41 -17.38
CA GLU A 209 16.09 5.71 -16.12
C GLU A 209 17.53 5.19 -16.07
N TRP A 210 18.11 5.19 -14.85
CA TRP A 210 19.38 4.52 -14.58
C TRP A 210 19.14 3.03 -14.31
N THR A 211 19.70 2.17 -15.14
CA THR A 211 19.69 0.72 -14.92
C THR A 211 20.99 0.28 -14.24
N LEU A 212 20.88 -0.56 -13.21
CA LEU A 212 22.03 -1.17 -12.55
C LEU A 212 22.12 -2.63 -12.98
N GLU A 213 23.28 -3.03 -13.53
CA GLU A 213 23.53 -4.42 -13.86
C GLU A 213 23.49 -5.26 -12.57
N HIS A 214 22.57 -6.23 -12.51
CA HIS A 214 22.15 -6.92 -11.29
C HIS A 214 23.35 -7.43 -10.48
N LEU A 215 23.41 -7.04 -9.20
CA LEU A 215 24.24 -7.76 -8.24
C LEU A 215 23.65 -9.16 -8.15
N GLU A 216 24.37 -10.19 -8.58
CA GLU A 216 24.10 -11.53 -8.08
C GLU A 216 24.25 -11.48 -6.56
N THR A 217 23.15 -11.19 -5.87
CA THR A 217 23.01 -11.36 -4.42
C THR A 217 22.96 -12.85 -4.18
N ARG A 218 24.07 -13.56 -4.41
CA ARG A 218 24.21 -14.93 -3.92
C ARG A 218 23.98 -14.88 -2.41
N PRO A 219 22.93 -15.53 -1.87
CA PRO A 219 22.62 -15.50 -0.44
C PRO A 219 23.60 -16.35 0.40
N THR A 220 24.89 -16.42 0.04
CA THR A 220 25.83 -17.42 0.55
C THR A 220 27.08 -16.87 1.23
N SER A 221 27.40 -15.55 1.17
CA SER A 221 28.66 -15.05 1.78
C SER A 221 28.51 -14.34 3.13
N LEU A 222 27.36 -13.73 3.45
CA LEU A 222 27.20 -12.95 4.70
C LEU A 222 26.77 -13.76 5.92
N ARG A 223 26.46 -15.05 5.75
CA ARG A 223 26.15 -15.95 6.87
C ARG A 223 26.93 -17.26 6.70
N PRO A 224 28.23 -17.30 7.07
CA PRO A 224 28.91 -18.58 7.18
C PRO A 224 28.09 -19.49 8.11
N LYS A 225 27.69 -20.67 7.61
CA LYS A 225 27.03 -21.68 8.44
C LYS A 225 27.96 -21.99 9.61
N ARG A 226 27.54 -21.64 10.83
CA ARG A 226 28.34 -21.90 12.04
C ARG A 226 28.61 -23.40 12.14
N PRO A 227 29.85 -23.84 12.39
CA PRO A 227 30.14 -25.26 12.54
C PRO A 227 29.33 -25.82 13.72
N VAL A 228 28.59 -26.90 13.46
CA VAL A 228 27.78 -27.59 14.47
C VAL A 228 28.67 -28.63 15.16
N ALA A 229 28.97 -28.43 16.44
CA ALA A 229 29.84 -29.33 17.20
C ALA A 229 29.20 -30.71 17.46
N ARG A 230 27.87 -30.79 17.64
CA ARG A 230 27.14 -32.05 17.85
C ARG A 230 25.68 -31.93 17.40
N ARG A 231 25.12 -32.99 16.80
CA ARG A 231 23.71 -33.04 16.37
C ARG A 231 22.78 -32.78 17.57
N GLY A 232 21.95 -31.74 17.48
CA GLY A 232 20.98 -31.37 18.51
C GLY A 232 21.46 -30.36 19.56
N VAL A 233 22.73 -29.93 19.55
CA VAL A 233 23.25 -28.90 20.48
C VAL A 233 23.52 -27.61 19.71
N ARG A 234 23.00 -26.48 20.21
CA ARG A 234 23.15 -25.16 19.57
C ARG A 234 24.57 -24.59 19.65
N ARG A 235 25.40 -25.06 20.59
CA ARG A 235 26.78 -24.58 20.85
C ARG A 235 27.74 -25.73 21.14
N ALA A 236 29.04 -25.49 20.95
CA ALA A 236 30.07 -26.41 21.42
C ALA A 236 30.17 -26.35 22.95
N GLU A 237 30.04 -27.50 23.61
CA GLU A 237 30.20 -27.62 25.07
C GLU A 237 31.49 -28.37 25.38
N THR A 238 32.26 -27.87 26.37
CA THR A 238 33.46 -28.57 26.87
C THR A 238 33.07 -29.79 27.70
N ASP A 239 33.95 -30.79 27.78
CA ASP A 239 33.68 -32.00 28.59
C ASP A 239 33.56 -31.66 30.09
N PHE A 240 34.29 -30.65 30.56
CA PHE A 240 34.19 -30.12 31.93
C PHE A 240 32.79 -29.55 32.22
N ALA A 241 32.23 -28.73 31.33
CA ALA A 241 30.88 -28.19 31.49
C ALA A 241 29.82 -29.29 31.44
N ARG A 242 30.01 -30.31 30.58
CA ARG A 242 29.12 -31.46 30.48
C ARG A 242 29.06 -32.26 31.78
N ARG A 243 30.23 -32.57 32.36
CA ARG A 243 30.33 -33.34 33.62
C ARG A 243 29.71 -32.59 34.78
N ASN A 244 29.99 -31.31 34.91
CA ASN A 244 29.45 -30.51 36.01
C ASN A 244 27.93 -30.28 35.88
N ARG A 245 27.38 -30.18 34.67
CA ARG A 245 25.91 -30.16 34.47
C ARG A 245 25.24 -31.44 34.97
N GLN A 246 25.90 -32.60 34.85
CA GLN A 246 25.34 -33.86 35.34
C GLN A 246 25.28 -33.91 36.87
N LEU A 247 26.27 -33.30 37.53
CA LEU A 247 26.38 -33.23 38.99
C LEU A 247 25.49 -32.13 39.58
N ASP A 248 25.45 -30.96 38.95
CA ASP A 248 24.67 -29.80 39.37
C ASP A 248 23.84 -29.30 38.16
N ARG A 249 22.62 -29.82 38.09
CA ARG A 249 21.68 -29.51 36.99
C ARG A 249 21.06 -28.12 37.10
N GLY A 250 21.11 -27.49 38.28
CA GLY A 250 20.46 -26.21 38.56
C GLY A 250 21.35 -25.02 38.22
N ASN A 251 22.68 -25.19 38.24
CA ASN A 251 23.60 -24.08 38.04
C ASN A 251 23.63 -23.58 36.58
N PRO A 252 23.29 -22.30 36.32
CA PRO A 252 23.29 -21.71 34.98
C PRO A 252 24.67 -21.69 34.31
N ARG A 253 25.77 -21.73 35.09
CA ARG A 253 27.14 -21.66 34.60
C ARG A 253 27.50 -22.77 33.60
N TRP A 254 26.90 -23.94 33.72
CA TRP A 254 27.21 -25.11 32.88
C TRP A 254 26.11 -25.44 31.87
N LYS A 255 25.15 -24.55 31.62
CA LYS A 255 24.10 -24.72 30.59
C LYS A 255 24.60 -24.25 29.21
N GLY A 256 24.13 -24.91 28.15
CA GLY A 256 24.53 -24.64 26.77
C GLY A 256 23.69 -23.55 26.13
N ASP A 257 22.54 -23.26 26.75
CA ASP A 257 21.62 -22.20 26.39
C ASP A 257 21.65 -21.13 27.49
N ASN A 258 21.57 -19.86 27.09
CA ASN A 258 21.49 -18.72 28.01
C ASN A 258 20.05 -18.54 28.52
N VAL A 259 19.46 -19.61 29.05
CA VAL A 259 18.10 -19.59 29.61
C VAL A 259 18.20 -20.09 31.05
N ILE A 260 17.83 -19.23 31.98
CA ILE A 260 17.70 -19.57 33.40
C ILE A 260 16.28 -20.10 33.59
N VAL A 261 16.16 -21.37 34.00
CA VAL A 261 14.87 -21.93 34.38
C VAL A 261 14.63 -21.51 35.82
N LEU A 262 13.85 -20.45 35.99
CA LEU A 262 13.38 -20.02 37.30
C LEU A 262 12.15 -20.85 37.67
N GLU A 263 12.08 -21.29 38.92
CA GLU A 263 10.83 -21.80 39.47
C GLU A 263 9.87 -20.63 39.63
N LEU A 264 8.64 -20.76 39.13
CA LEU A 264 7.66 -19.70 39.17
C LEU A 264 7.18 -19.53 40.61
N GLU A 265 7.80 -18.61 41.36
CA GLU A 265 7.38 -18.26 42.71
C GLU A 265 6.07 -17.46 42.62
N MET A 266 4.97 -18.10 43.02
CA MET A 266 3.66 -17.47 43.05
C MET A 266 3.62 -16.45 44.20
N PRO A 267 3.20 -15.19 43.95
CA PRO A 267 3.13 -14.19 45.01
C PRO A 267 2.30 -14.67 46.20
N GLU A 268 2.78 -14.43 47.42
CA GLU A 268 2.09 -14.80 48.66
C GLU A 268 0.71 -14.13 48.79
N ARG A 269 0.53 -12.97 48.13
CA ARG A 269 -0.72 -12.19 48.12
C ARG A 269 -1.33 -12.20 46.72
N ARG A 270 -2.63 -12.47 46.66
CA ARG A 270 -3.42 -12.40 45.43
C ARG A 270 -4.13 -11.06 45.38
N THR A 271 -4.60 -10.65 44.21
CA THR A 271 -5.33 -9.39 43.99
C THR A 271 -6.59 -9.22 44.86
N LYS A 272 -7.04 -10.27 45.55
CA LYS A 272 -8.12 -10.23 46.56
C LYS A 272 -7.68 -9.69 47.92
N ASP A 273 -6.39 -9.72 48.23
CA ASP A 273 -5.84 -9.33 49.53
C ASP A 273 -5.49 -7.83 49.59
N TYR A 274 -5.92 -7.06 48.58
CA TYR A 274 -5.68 -5.62 48.46
C TYR A 274 -6.85 -4.85 49.10
N GLU A 275 -6.62 -4.23 50.26
CA GLU A 275 -7.58 -3.33 50.88
C GLU A 275 -7.35 -1.89 50.40
N SER A 276 -8.43 -1.22 49.99
CA SER A 276 -8.47 0.11 49.35
C SER A 276 -7.72 1.22 50.10
N GLY A 277 -7.43 1.03 51.39
CA GLY A 277 -6.71 2.00 52.24
C GLY A 277 -5.18 1.93 52.18
N MET A 278 -4.58 0.85 51.66
CA MET A 278 -3.11 0.68 51.66
C MET A 278 -2.40 1.62 50.66
N MET A 279 -3.12 2.18 49.70
CA MET A 279 -2.57 3.11 48.72
C MET A 279 -2.32 4.51 49.32
N GLY A 280 -3.04 4.86 50.41
CA GLY A 280 -2.86 6.13 51.11
C GLY A 280 -1.46 6.31 51.70
N PHE A 281 -0.86 5.24 52.24
CA PHE A 281 0.50 5.28 52.77
C PHE A 281 1.56 5.57 51.69
N TRP A 282 1.37 5.04 50.49
CA TRP A 282 2.28 5.28 49.37
C TRP A 282 2.03 6.64 48.72
N LEU A 283 0.78 7.08 48.64
CA LEU A 283 0.40 8.40 48.12
C LEU A 283 0.90 9.54 49.02
N ASP A 284 0.81 9.40 50.34
CA ASP A 284 1.29 10.41 51.30
C ASP A 284 2.82 10.58 51.26
N ARG A 285 3.53 9.47 51.02
CA ARG A 285 4.98 9.46 50.81
C ARG A 285 5.40 10.07 49.47
N ILE A 286 4.57 9.93 48.43
CA ILE A 286 4.81 10.56 47.13
C ILE A 286 4.47 12.06 47.20
N ALA A 287 3.38 12.44 47.87
CA ALA A 287 2.97 13.83 48.05
C ALA A 287 3.94 14.64 48.93
N SER A 288 4.66 14.00 49.84
CA SER A 288 5.69 14.65 50.67
C SER A 288 6.98 14.98 49.90
N ASN A 289 7.16 14.45 48.69
CA ASN A 289 8.27 14.82 47.83
C ASN A 289 7.77 15.85 46.81
N GLU A 290 7.84 17.14 47.17
CA GLU A 290 7.50 18.30 46.33
C GLU A 290 8.51 18.52 45.18
N ASP A 291 8.75 17.49 44.35
CA ASP A 291 9.35 17.68 43.03
C ASP A 291 8.21 17.60 42.01
N ASP A 292 7.80 18.76 41.48
CA ASP A 292 6.79 18.92 40.45
C ASP A 292 7.16 18.12 39.18
N VAL A 293 6.69 16.88 39.09
CA VAL A 293 6.72 16.11 37.84
C VAL A 293 5.39 16.35 37.13
N GLU A 294 5.37 17.33 36.21
CA GLU A 294 4.28 17.50 35.25
C GLU A 294 4.14 16.24 34.39
N ILE A 295 3.07 15.47 34.64
CA ILE A 295 2.68 14.34 33.79
C ILE A 295 1.93 14.91 32.60
N ILE A 296 2.62 15.08 31.48
CA ILE A 296 2.00 15.43 30.19
C ILE A 296 1.25 14.20 29.66
N VAL A 297 -0.07 14.22 29.78
CA VAL A 297 -0.97 13.25 29.15
C VAL A 297 -1.21 13.70 27.71
N LEU A 298 -0.52 13.07 26.76
CA LEU A 298 -0.83 13.23 25.33
C LEU A 298 -2.08 12.41 25.02
N ASP A 299 -3.20 13.11 24.84
CA ASP A 299 -4.47 12.52 24.43
C ASP A 299 -4.49 12.37 22.90
N GLU A 300 -4.13 11.17 22.41
CA GLU A 300 -4.44 10.77 21.03
C GLU A 300 -5.90 10.29 20.99
N ASN A 301 -6.78 11.06 20.36
CA ASN A 301 -8.10 10.55 19.99
C ASN A 301 -8.60 11.07 18.64
N LEU A 302 -8.57 10.14 17.67
CA LEU A 302 -9.69 9.69 16.83
C LEU A 302 -10.72 10.75 16.33
N GLN A 303 -10.63 11.01 15.02
CA GLN A 303 -11.70 11.05 14.00
C GLN A 303 -13.08 11.64 14.34
N GLY A 304 -13.54 12.59 13.49
CA GLY A 304 -14.93 12.57 13.03
C GLY A 304 -15.63 13.91 12.74
N SER A 305 -15.86 14.15 11.45
CA SER A 305 -17.05 14.77 10.81
C SER A 305 -17.42 16.26 11.00
N ASN A 306 -17.41 16.96 9.85
CA ASN A 306 -18.48 17.79 9.25
C ASN A 306 -19.13 18.93 10.07
N ASP A 307 -18.99 20.18 9.62
CA ASP A 307 -19.92 20.87 8.69
C ASP A 307 -19.67 22.40 8.66
N ASP A 308 -20.08 23.00 7.54
CA ASP A 308 -19.89 24.37 7.09
C ASP A 308 -20.63 25.47 7.92
N LYS A 309 -20.04 26.69 8.00
CA LYS A 309 -20.55 27.96 7.40
C LYS A 309 -20.09 29.26 8.10
N ASP A 310 -19.64 30.18 7.24
CA ASP A 310 -19.82 31.66 7.21
C ASP A 310 -19.44 32.56 8.41
N SER A 311 -18.48 33.46 8.13
CA SER A 311 -18.67 34.92 7.93
C SER A 311 -17.50 35.75 8.48
N GLY A 312 -17.15 36.82 7.75
CA GLY A 312 -15.88 37.53 7.87
C GLY A 312 -15.78 38.56 9.00
N ALA A 313 -14.56 39.07 9.20
CA ALA A 313 -14.29 40.51 9.34
C ALA A 313 -12.78 40.78 9.46
N SER A 314 -12.31 41.69 8.59
CA SER A 314 -11.31 42.77 8.80
C SER A 314 -10.00 42.54 9.59
N GLY A 315 -8.87 42.83 8.92
CA GLY A 315 -7.54 43.01 9.53
C GLY A 315 -7.42 44.24 10.45
N PRO A 316 -6.19 44.65 10.86
CA PRO A 316 -5.33 45.37 9.93
C PRO A 316 -3.81 45.09 9.99
N THR A 317 -3.20 45.48 8.88
CA THR A 317 -1.79 45.79 8.57
C THR A 317 -1.00 46.53 9.65
N MET A 318 0.25 46.10 9.87
CA MET A 318 1.29 46.87 10.59
C MET A 318 2.26 47.49 9.57
N ALA A 319 2.33 48.83 9.60
CA ALA A 319 3.26 49.64 8.86
C ALA A 319 4.44 50.09 9.75
N CYS A 320 5.48 50.53 9.07
CA CYS A 320 6.73 51.12 9.51
C CYS A 320 6.63 52.19 10.63
N ASP A 321 7.65 52.24 11.48
CA ASP A 321 8.08 53.48 12.12
C ASP A 321 9.62 53.59 12.10
N THR A 322 10.05 54.75 11.63
CA THR A 322 11.40 55.28 11.49
C THR A 322 11.73 56.11 12.75
N ASP A 323 12.91 55.93 13.33
CA ASP A 323 13.44 56.83 14.37
C ASP A 323 14.72 57.52 13.89
N ASP A 324 14.61 58.84 13.71
CA ASP A 324 15.70 59.80 13.49
C ASP A 324 16.30 60.26 14.83
N LYS A 325 17.64 60.31 14.92
CA LYS A 325 18.36 61.23 15.80
C LYS A 325 19.66 61.71 15.15
N ASP A 326 19.68 63.00 14.83
CA ASP A 326 20.84 63.81 14.46
C ASP A 326 21.84 63.99 15.62
N ASP A 327 23.15 64.06 15.33
CA ASP A 327 23.90 65.33 15.20
C ASP A 327 25.44 65.15 15.27
N LYS A 328 26.12 65.78 14.30
CA LYS A 328 27.42 66.52 14.34
C LYS A 328 28.75 65.78 14.55
N GLU A 329 29.65 65.86 13.56
CA GLU A 329 30.82 66.76 13.50
C GLU A 329 31.69 66.44 12.25
N VAL A 330 31.87 67.40 11.32
CA VAL A 330 33.09 68.21 11.09
C VAL A 330 34.14 67.57 10.15
N GLU A 331 34.39 68.32 9.07
CA GLU A 331 35.66 68.56 8.36
C GLU A 331 35.91 68.01 6.95
N ALA A 332 36.61 68.88 6.22
CA ALA A 332 37.14 68.83 4.86
C ALA A 332 37.81 67.47 4.53
N TRP A 333 37.97 67.06 3.27
CA TRP A 333 38.97 67.56 2.33
C TRP A 333 38.53 67.27 0.90
N ARG A 334 38.61 68.28 0.04
CA ARG A 334 38.65 68.12 -1.42
C ARG A 334 39.96 67.45 -1.81
N LEU A 335 39.92 66.48 -2.73
CA LEU A 335 40.95 66.35 -3.76
C LEU A 335 40.40 65.57 -4.98
N THR A 336 40.47 66.27 -6.10
CA THR A 336 40.24 65.88 -7.48
C THR A 336 41.29 64.91 -8.02
N SER A 337 40.89 63.93 -8.83
CA SER A 337 41.53 63.45 -10.08
C SER A 337 40.65 62.30 -10.62
N HIS A 338 39.95 62.37 -11.75
CA HIS A 338 40.39 62.41 -13.15
C HIS A 338 41.35 61.27 -13.58
N PHE A 339 41.05 60.70 -14.76
CA PHE A 339 41.63 59.54 -15.47
C PHE A 339 41.13 58.15 -15.03
N GLY A 340 40.58 57.27 -15.88
CA GLY A 340 40.49 57.25 -17.34
C GLY A 340 40.94 55.89 -17.91
N ARG A 341 39.99 54.96 -18.11
CA ARG A 341 39.77 54.13 -19.31
C ARG A 341 38.77 53.02 -19.01
#